data_AF-A0A7Y8S004-F1
#
_entry.id   AF-A0A7Y8S004-F1
#
_cell.length_a   1.000
_cell.length_b   1.000
_cell.length_c   1.000
_cell.angle_alpha   90.00
_cell.angle_beta   90.00
_cell.angle_gamma   90.00
#
_symmetry.space_group_name_H-M   'P 1'
#
loop_
_entity.id
_entity.type
_entity.pdbx_description
1 polymer ?
#
loop_
_entity_poly.entity_id
_entity_poly.type
_entity_poly.pdbx_seq_one_letter_code
_entity_poly.pdbx_strand_id
1 'polypeptide(L)'
;IEILHIVAVCLQGIRIAFPAGALLFIPADSVRSFLESMPAWLTDGMAIGGGMVVAVGYALVINMMATKEVWPFFIIGFVIAAISELTLIALGALGVALALIYLNLSKMGGSSKGGGGNSGDPLGDILNDY
;
A
#
# COMPACT_ATOMS: atom_id res chain seq x y z
N ILE A 1 -24.48 5.13 26.70
CA ILE A 1 -24.05 4.42 25.47
C ILE A 1 -22.64 4.85 25.06
N GLU A 2 -22.35 6.14 25.07
CA GLU A 2 -21.00 6.70 24.83
C GLU A 2 -19.93 6.21 25.83
N ILE A 3 -20.27 6.13 27.13
CA ILE A 3 -19.39 5.57 28.17
C ILE A 3 -19.07 4.09 27.92
N LEU A 4 -20.03 3.32 27.38
CA LEU A 4 -19.80 1.90 27.05
C LEU A 4 -18.87 1.75 25.84
N HIS A 5 -18.95 2.65 24.86
CA HIS A 5 -18.04 2.68 23.71
C HIS A 5 -16.60 3.04 24.13
N ILE A 6 -16.45 4.04 25.00
CA ILE A 6 -15.16 4.44 25.58
C ILE A 6 -14.55 3.31 26.41
N VAL A 7 -15.36 2.63 27.25
CA VAL A 7 -14.91 1.47 28.02
C VAL A 7 -14.44 0.33 27.09
N ALA A 8 -15.13 0.09 25.97
CA ALA A 8 -14.74 -0.94 25.00
C ALA A 8 -13.39 -0.64 24.31
N VAL A 9 -13.13 0.61 23.93
CA VAL A 9 -11.85 1.04 23.34
C VAL A 9 -10.71 0.91 24.36
N CYS A 10 -10.94 1.30 25.62
CA CYS A 10 -9.97 1.12 26.70
C CYS A 10 -9.63 -0.36 26.94
N LEU A 11 -10.61 -1.25 26.88
CA LEU A 11 -10.40 -2.69 27.07
C LEU A 11 -9.55 -3.31 25.95
N GLN A 12 -9.65 -2.79 24.72
CA GLN A 12 -8.80 -3.21 23.60
C GLN A 12 -7.36 -2.69 23.77
N GLY A 13 -7.18 -1.45 24.24
CA GLY A 13 -5.86 -0.92 24.60
C GLY A 13 -5.16 -1.74 25.68
N ILE A 14 -5.93 -2.23 26.67
CA ILE A 14 -5.43 -3.12 27.72
C ILE A 14 -4.85 -4.43 27.17
N ARG A 15 -5.36 -5.00 26.06
CA ARG A 15 -4.80 -6.22 25.48
C ARG A 15 -3.39 -6.05 24.94
N ILE A 16 -3.02 -4.83 24.53
CA ILE A 16 -1.68 -4.51 24.05
C ILE A 16 -0.81 -4.07 25.24
N ALA A 17 -1.39 -3.36 26.21
CA ALA A 17 -0.68 -2.89 27.39
C ALA A 17 -0.31 -4.01 28.37
N PHE A 18 -1.14 -5.04 28.54
CA PHE A 18 -0.88 -6.16 29.44
C PHE A 18 0.41 -6.95 29.08
N PRO A 19 0.61 -7.41 27.83
CA PRO A 19 1.85 -8.08 27.44
C PRO A 19 3.05 -7.13 27.45
N ALA A 20 2.89 -5.86 27.06
CA ALA A 20 3.97 -4.87 27.15
C ALA A 20 4.40 -4.60 28.61
N GLY A 21 3.44 -4.50 29.53
CA GLY A 21 3.69 -4.35 30.96
C GLY A 21 4.39 -5.57 31.56
N ALA A 22 3.93 -6.78 31.23
CA ALA A 22 4.59 -8.02 31.64
C ALA A 22 6.06 -8.09 31.15
N LEU A 23 6.35 -7.60 29.95
CA LEU A 23 7.72 -7.51 29.42
C LEU A 23 8.59 -6.50 30.16
N LEU A 24 8.03 -5.39 30.67
CA LEU A 24 8.78 -4.40 31.45
C LEU A 24 9.17 -4.87 32.86
N PHE A 25 8.44 -5.85 33.43
CA PHE A 25 8.80 -6.47 34.70
C PHE A 25 9.97 -7.47 34.59
N ILE A 26 10.33 -7.88 33.37
CA ILE A 26 11.48 -8.74 33.12
C ILE A 26 12.75 -7.85 33.07
N PRO A 27 13.75 -8.06 33.95
CA PRO A 27 14.95 -7.25 33.95
C PRO A 27 15.72 -7.38 32.64
N ALA A 28 16.12 -6.23 32.09
CA ALA A 28 16.83 -6.12 30.82
C ALA A 28 18.11 -6.95 30.78
N ASP A 29 18.76 -7.19 31.92
CA ASP A 29 19.98 -8.00 32.02
C ASP A 29 19.76 -9.48 31.68
N SER A 30 18.63 -10.06 32.09
CA SER A 30 18.27 -11.45 31.74
C SER A 30 17.95 -11.58 30.24
N VAL A 31 17.31 -10.57 29.66
CA VAL A 31 17.00 -10.52 28.22
C VAL A 31 18.28 -10.30 27.41
N ARG A 32 19.18 -9.44 27.88
CA ARG A 32 20.46 -9.13 27.24
C ARG A 32 21.42 -10.31 27.29
N SER A 33 21.51 -11.02 28.40
CA SER A 33 22.30 -12.25 28.52
C SER A 33 21.75 -13.37 27.62
N PHE A 34 20.43 -13.47 27.47
CA PHE A 34 19.80 -14.39 26.51
C PHE A 34 20.06 -13.99 25.05
N LEU A 35 20.03 -12.68 24.74
CA LEU A 35 20.35 -12.15 23.42
C LEU A 35 21.84 -12.32 23.06
N GLU A 36 22.76 -12.18 24.02
CA GLU A 36 24.19 -12.44 23.83
C GLU A 36 24.50 -13.94 23.64
N SER A 37 23.60 -14.82 24.08
CA SER A 37 23.66 -16.27 23.82
C SER A 37 23.06 -16.68 22.47
N MET A 38 22.42 -15.76 21.73
CA MET A 38 21.88 -16.08 20.41
C MET A 38 23.01 -16.24 19.38
N PRO A 39 23.05 -17.37 18.66
CA PRO A 39 24.03 -17.59 17.62
C PRO A 39 23.80 -16.63 16.44
N ALA A 40 24.89 -16.16 15.83
CA ALA A 40 24.89 -15.13 14.78
C ALA A 40 23.89 -15.42 13.64
N TRP A 41 23.70 -16.69 13.27
CA TRP A 41 22.77 -17.08 12.20
C TRP A 41 21.30 -16.70 12.48
N LEU A 42 20.88 -16.66 13.76
CA LEU A 42 19.51 -16.29 14.13
C LEU A 42 19.33 -14.77 14.10
N THR A 43 20.31 -14.03 14.61
CA THR A 43 20.32 -12.56 14.57
C THR A 43 20.40 -12.06 13.13
N ASP A 44 21.27 -12.64 12.30
CA ASP A 44 21.39 -12.32 10.88
C ASP A 44 20.11 -12.72 10.13
N GLY A 45 19.53 -13.88 10.43
CA GLY A 45 18.26 -14.33 9.86
C GLY A 45 17.09 -13.40 10.20
N MET A 46 17.01 -12.93 11.44
CA MET A 46 16.01 -11.93 11.88
C MET A 46 16.24 -10.57 11.22
N ALA A 47 17.49 -10.13 11.04
CA ALA A 47 17.79 -8.88 10.35
C ALA A 47 17.38 -8.93 8.87
N ILE A 48 17.70 -10.02 8.18
CA ILE A 48 17.31 -10.22 6.77
C ILE A 48 15.79 -10.37 6.65
N GLY A 49 15.15 -11.13 7.54
CA GLY A 49 13.70 -11.29 7.60
C GLY A 49 12.98 -9.96 7.89
N GLY A 50 13.54 -9.14 8.76
CA GLY A 50 13.09 -7.77 9.04
C GLY A 50 13.26 -6.81 7.86
N GLY A 51 14.23 -7.06 6.97
CA GLY A 51 14.32 -6.34 5.69
C GLY A 51 13.23 -6.78 4.71
N MET A 52 12.96 -8.08 4.61
CA MET A 52 11.96 -8.63 3.68
C MET A 52 10.51 -8.31 4.09
N VAL A 53 10.20 -8.18 5.38
CA VAL A 53 8.84 -7.84 5.83
C VAL A 53 8.40 -6.45 5.36
N VAL A 54 9.35 -5.52 5.18
CA VAL A 54 9.06 -4.18 4.64
C VAL A 54 8.57 -4.28 3.20
N ALA A 55 9.13 -5.18 2.38
CA ALA A 55 8.66 -5.42 1.02
C ALA A 55 7.22 -5.95 0.99
N VAL A 56 6.85 -6.83 1.92
CA VAL A 56 5.48 -7.32 2.08
C VAL A 56 4.52 -6.18 2.46
N GLY A 57 4.96 -5.25 3.32
CA GLY A 57 4.18 -4.07 3.68
C GLY A 57 3.83 -3.19 2.48
N TYR A 58 4.81 -2.90 1.61
CA TYR A 58 4.54 -2.17 0.37
C TYR A 58 3.63 -2.96 -0.58
N ALA A 59 3.81 -4.28 -0.69
CA ALA A 59 2.97 -5.12 -1.52
C ALA A 59 1.49 -5.11 -1.06
N LEU A 60 1.21 -5.06 0.25
CA LEU A 60 -0.15 -4.96 0.78
C LEU A 60 -0.84 -3.67 0.32
N VAL A 61 -0.13 -2.54 0.40
CA VAL A 61 -0.66 -1.24 -0.03
C VAL A 61 -0.90 -1.23 -1.53
N ILE A 62 0.08 -1.71 -2.32
CA ILE A 62 -0.02 -1.77 -3.78
C ILE A 62 -1.19 -2.68 -4.20
N ASN A 63 -1.33 -3.85 -3.57
CA ASN A 63 -2.38 -4.80 -3.89
C ASN A 63 -3.79 -4.25 -3.61
N MET A 64 -3.95 -3.38 -2.61
CA MET A 64 -5.25 -2.71 -2.35
C MET A 64 -5.59 -1.63 -3.39
N MET A 65 -4.60 -1.07 -4.09
CA MET A 65 -4.81 -0.07 -5.15
C MET A 65 -4.71 -0.64 -6.57
N ALA A 66 -4.25 -1.88 -6.72
CA ALA A 66 -3.96 -2.50 -8.00
C ALA A 66 -5.26 -2.84 -8.77
N THR A 67 -5.66 -1.95 -9.66
CA THR A 67 -6.61 -2.26 -10.75
C THR A 67 -5.83 -2.53 -12.04
N LYS A 68 -6.42 -3.25 -13.01
CA LYS A 68 -5.75 -3.57 -14.29
C LYS A 68 -5.33 -2.34 -15.08
N GLU A 69 -5.98 -1.20 -14.85
CA GLU A 69 -5.72 0.07 -15.55
C GLU A 69 -4.51 0.82 -14.98
N VAL A 70 -4.22 0.68 -13.67
CA VAL A 70 -3.11 1.40 -13.00
C VAL A 70 -1.79 0.62 -13.02
N TRP A 71 -1.80 -0.63 -13.48
CA TRP A 71 -0.63 -1.50 -13.57
C TRP A 71 0.52 -0.92 -14.44
N PRO A 72 0.25 -0.40 -15.64
CA PRO A 72 1.28 0.25 -16.46
C PRO A 72 1.89 1.48 -15.78
N PHE A 73 1.07 2.23 -15.02
CA PHE A 73 1.49 3.43 -14.30
C PHE A 73 2.41 3.10 -13.12
N PHE A 74 2.14 1.99 -12.44
CA PHE A 74 2.99 1.45 -11.38
C PHE A 74 4.38 1.06 -11.90
N ILE A 75 4.45 0.36 -13.05
CA ILE A 75 5.73 -0.05 -13.66
C ILE A 75 6.56 1.18 -14.07
N ILE A 76 5.94 2.19 -14.67
CA ILE A 76 6.63 3.42 -15.07
C ILE A 76 7.22 4.14 -13.85
N GLY A 77 6.44 4.29 -12.78
CA GLY A 77 6.92 4.87 -11.52
C GLY A 77 8.05 4.07 -10.88
N PHE A 78 7.98 2.74 -10.94
CA PHE A 78 9.02 1.85 -10.44
C PHE A 78 10.34 2.00 -11.21
N VAL A 79 10.30 2.05 -12.54
CA VAL A 79 11.52 2.25 -13.37
C VAL A 79 12.15 3.62 -13.08
N ILE A 80 11.34 4.68 -12.97
CA ILE A 80 11.83 6.03 -12.67
C ILE A 80 12.47 6.07 -11.27
N ALA A 81 11.87 5.41 -10.28
CA ALA A 81 12.39 5.32 -8.92
C ALA A 81 13.69 4.49 -8.83
N ALA A 82 13.84 3.46 -9.67
CA ALA A 82 15.03 2.59 -9.66
C ALA A 82 16.29 3.26 -10.23
N ILE A 83 16.15 4.21 -11.15
CA ILE A 83 17.28 4.89 -11.81
C ILE A 83 17.60 6.27 -11.23
N SER A 84 16.66 6.89 -10.51
CA SER A 84 16.80 8.25 -10.01
C SER A 84 16.95 8.25 -8.50
N GLU A 85 18.04 8.81 -7.96
CA GLU A 85 18.21 9.11 -6.52
C GLU A 85 17.32 10.29 -6.08
N LEU A 86 16.10 10.37 -6.61
CA LEU A 86 15.17 11.43 -6.28
C LEU A 86 14.53 11.16 -4.92
N THR A 87 14.38 12.23 -4.14
CA THR A 87 13.70 12.19 -2.86
C THR A 87 12.27 11.66 -2.99
N LEU A 88 11.76 10.99 -1.94
CA LEU A 88 10.38 10.46 -1.91
C LEU A 88 9.32 11.52 -2.26
N ILE A 89 9.60 12.79 -1.91
CA ILE A 89 8.69 13.90 -2.18
C ILE A 89 8.67 14.27 -3.68
N ALA A 90 9.80 14.17 -4.37
CA ALA A 90 9.90 14.43 -5.80
C ALA A 90 9.17 13.34 -6.60
N LEU A 91 9.32 12.07 -6.21
CA LEU A 91 8.60 10.96 -6.83
C LEU A 91 7.09 11.08 -6.60
N GLY A 92 6.66 11.44 -5.38
CA GLY A 92 5.26 11.67 -5.05
C GLY A 92 4.65 12.83 -5.85
N ALA A 93 5.34 13.96 -5.96
CA ALA A 93 4.89 15.10 -6.76
C ALA A 93 4.77 14.76 -8.25
N LEU A 94 5.73 14.00 -8.81
CA LEU A 94 5.70 13.53 -10.19
C LEU A 94 4.54 12.56 -10.43
N GLY A 95 4.28 11.63 -9.49
CA GLY A 95 3.15 10.71 -9.55
C GLY A 95 1.79 11.43 -9.54
N VAL A 96 1.63 12.44 -8.67
CA VAL A 96 0.42 13.27 -8.63
C VAL A 96 0.26 14.07 -9.93
N ALA A 97 1.35 14.64 -10.46
CA ALA A 97 1.30 15.39 -11.72
C ALA A 97 0.85 14.50 -12.89
N LEU A 98 1.42 13.30 -13.04
CA LEU A 98 1.00 12.34 -14.06
C LEU A 98 -0.45 11.88 -13.86
N ALA A 99 -0.88 11.67 -12.61
CA ALA A 99 -2.26 11.26 -12.30
C ALA A 99 -3.28 12.35 -12.65
N LEU A 100 -2.97 13.62 -12.36
CA LEU A 100 -3.79 14.76 -12.74
C LEU A 100 -3.87 14.92 -14.26
N ILE A 101 -2.76 14.77 -14.98
CA ILE A 101 -2.75 14.79 -16.45
C ILE A 101 -3.61 13.66 -17.01
N TYR A 102 -3.47 12.44 -16.49
CA TYR A 102 -4.26 11.28 -16.95
C TYR A 102 -5.76 11.46 -16.67
N LEU A 103 -6.14 11.93 -15.47
CA LEU A 103 -7.54 12.22 -15.14
C LEU A 103 -8.10 13.37 -15.98
N ASN A 104 -7.31 14.42 -16.23
CA ASN A 104 -7.73 15.52 -17.08
C ASN A 104 -7.93 15.05 -18.53
N LEU A 105 -7.00 14.24 -19.06
CA LEU A 105 -7.07 13.68 -20.41
C LEU A 105 -8.20 12.65 -20.57
N SER A 106 -8.43 11.81 -19.55
CA SER A 106 -9.57 10.87 -19.51
C SER A 106 -10.91 11.61 -19.46
N LYS A 107 -11.01 12.67 -18.66
CA LYS A 107 -12.21 13.51 -18.55
C LYS A 107 -12.46 14.36 -19.81
N MET A 108 -11.41 14.77 -20.50
CA MET A 108 -11.50 15.49 -21.79
C MET A 108 -11.76 14.55 -22.98
N GLY A 109 -11.28 13.30 -22.92
CA GLY A 109 -11.50 12.26 -23.94
C GLY A 109 -12.93 11.73 -24.01
N GLY A 110 -13.76 12.02 -23.00
CA GLY A 110 -15.22 11.79 -23.04
C GLY A 110 -16.03 12.91 -23.70
N SER A 111 -15.37 13.96 -24.21
CA SER A 111 -16.04 15.19 -24.70
C SER A 111 -15.55 15.63 -26.09
N SER A 112 -15.28 14.69 -27.00
CA SER A 112 -15.09 15.01 -28.42
C SER A 112 -16.11 14.29 -29.29
N LYS A 113 -17.12 15.05 -29.70
CA LYS A 113 -18.04 14.73 -30.79
C LYS A 113 -17.28 14.83 -32.12
N GLY A 114 -17.19 13.72 -32.87
CA GLY A 114 -16.99 13.79 -34.33
C GLY A 114 -16.17 12.67 -34.95
N GLY A 115 -16.81 11.85 -35.80
CA GLY A 115 -16.14 11.07 -36.84
C GLY A 115 -16.66 9.65 -36.99
N GLY A 116 -17.66 9.46 -37.86
CA GLY A 116 -18.33 8.18 -38.11
C GLY A 116 -17.45 7.07 -38.68
N GLY A 117 -17.86 5.84 -38.42
CA GLY A 117 -17.27 4.62 -38.95
C GLY A 117 -18.08 3.39 -38.54
N ASN A 118 -19.12 3.13 -39.30
CA ASN A 118 -20.03 1.98 -39.20
C ASN A 118 -19.29 0.63 -39.30
N SER A 119 -19.21 -0.09 -38.18
CA SER A 119 -19.06 -1.55 -38.11
C SER A 119 -19.60 -1.96 -36.74
N GLY A 120 -20.67 -2.72 -36.57
CA GLY A 120 -21.43 -3.57 -37.46
C GLY A 120 -22.06 -4.65 -36.59
N ASP A 121 -22.55 -4.27 -35.41
CA ASP A 121 -22.99 -5.21 -34.39
C ASP A 121 -24.51 -5.07 -34.18
N PRO A 122 -25.32 -5.75 -35.01
CA PRO A 122 -26.78 -5.67 -34.99
C PRO A 122 -27.39 -6.19 -33.67
N LEU A 123 -26.60 -6.83 -32.81
CA LEU A 123 -27.03 -7.21 -31.46
C LEU A 123 -27.07 -6.01 -30.49
N GLY A 124 -26.21 -5.00 -30.69
CA GLY A 124 -26.12 -3.84 -29.80
C GLY A 124 -27.33 -2.91 -29.92
N ASP A 125 -27.85 -2.74 -31.14
CA ASP A 125 -29.00 -1.88 -31.42
C ASP A 125 -30.31 -2.47 -30.86
N ILE A 126 -30.42 -3.80 -30.75
CA ILE A 126 -31.61 -4.49 -30.24
C ILE A 126 -31.67 -4.48 -28.70
N LEU A 127 -30.51 -4.39 -28.03
CA LEU A 127 -30.44 -4.42 -26.56
C LEU A 127 -30.62 -3.04 -25.90
N ASN A 128 -30.54 -1.95 -26.67
CA ASN A 128 -30.65 -0.58 -26.18
C ASN A 128 -32.06 0.02 -26.37
N ASP A 129 -32.93 -0.68 -27.10
CA ASP A 129 -34.32 -0.26 -27.39
C ASP A 129 -35.36 -0.93 -26.46
N TYR A 130 -34.91 -1.66 -25.44
CA TYR A 130 -35.71 -2.24 -24.35
C TYR A 130 -35.24 -1.73 -22.98
#